data_AF-A0A3C1YKM7-F1
#
_entry.id   AF-A0A3C1YKM7-F1
#
_cell.length_a   1.000
_cell.length_b   1.000
_cell.length_c   1.000
_cell.angle_alpha   90.00
_cell.angle_beta   90.00
_cell.angle_gamma   90.00
#
_symmetry.space_group_name_H-M   'P 1'
#
loop_
_entity.id
_entity.type
_entity.pdbx_description
1 polymer ?
#
loop_
_entity_poly.entity_id
_entity_poly.type
_entity_poly.pdbx_seq_one_letter_code
_entity_poly.pdbx_strand_id
1 'polypeptide(L)'
;MVFPIIVLGLLPWDFYFGGFMKQKVITYYLRGVCIALALLGLLFFGGFTIYAFNSDSALAGYVKNSLVFLWVNALLCYAILFQFWKVVIEIGRDNSFSKENASSFKKMGFFAGLMSIQYVIRGITSFFKKGSSLVHTRVPNGEALYEEAASLPGGSNAVELLYAFGMAVIMVLFLIICFALSKLILNAYELKQENDLTI
;
A
#
# COMPACT_ATOMS: atom_id res chain seq x y z
N MET A 1 38.79 1.40 -3.09
CA MET A 1 38.19 0.16 -2.55
C MET A 1 39.13 -0.38 -1.49
N VAL A 2 38.61 -1.10 -0.49
CA VAL A 2 39.24 -1.52 0.78
C VAL A 2 38.92 -0.58 1.95
N PHE A 3 37.89 -0.95 2.70
CA PHE A 3 37.62 -0.54 4.07
C PHE A 3 38.82 -0.90 4.98
N PRO A 4 39.26 -0.04 5.91
CA PRO A 4 40.11 -0.50 7.01
C PRO A 4 39.23 -1.00 8.17
N ILE A 5 39.32 -2.30 8.45
CA ILE A 5 38.60 -3.05 9.49
C ILE A 5 39.27 -2.97 10.88
N ILE A 6 40.33 -2.18 11.08
CA ILE A 6 41.24 -2.35 12.25
C ILE A 6 41.22 -1.16 13.25
N VAL A 7 40.11 -0.45 13.42
CA VAL A 7 39.94 0.48 14.57
C VAL A 7 38.56 0.30 15.23
N LEU A 8 38.19 -0.95 15.49
CA LEU A 8 36.84 -1.36 15.89
C LEU A 8 36.70 -1.70 17.39
N GLY A 9 37.38 -0.99 18.29
CA GLY A 9 37.35 -1.37 19.72
C GLY A 9 37.56 -0.29 20.78
N LEU A 10 37.79 0.99 20.44
CA LEU A 10 38.15 2.00 21.45
C LEU A 10 37.33 3.29 21.43
N LEU A 11 36.33 3.39 20.54
CA LEU A 11 35.37 4.50 20.57
C LEU A 11 33.95 3.93 20.48
N PRO A 12 33.04 4.34 21.36
CA PRO A 12 31.65 3.92 21.30
C PRO A 12 31.05 4.37 19.94
N TRP A 13 30.20 3.53 19.32
CA TRP A 13 29.69 3.66 17.94
C TRP A 13 28.98 5.00 17.66
N ASP A 14 28.59 5.69 18.71
CA ASP A 14 28.04 7.03 18.80
C ASP A 14 29.03 8.14 18.40
N PHE A 15 30.35 7.93 18.50
CA PHE A 15 31.35 8.96 18.24
C PHE A 15 31.71 9.17 16.76
N TYR A 16 31.55 8.16 15.90
CA TYR A 16 31.89 8.27 14.47
C TYR A 16 30.78 8.88 13.59
N PHE A 17 29.59 9.10 14.14
CA PHE A 17 28.46 9.64 13.41
C PHE A 17 27.84 10.82 14.16
N GLY A 18 28.47 11.99 14.00
CA GLY A 18 27.91 13.27 14.46
C GLY A 18 26.48 13.47 13.94
N GLY A 19 25.57 13.85 14.85
CA GLY A 19 24.12 13.82 14.65
C GLY A 19 23.61 14.49 13.37
N PHE A 20 24.29 15.53 12.88
CA PHE A 20 23.88 16.28 11.68
C PHE A 20 24.08 15.52 10.36
N MET A 21 25.07 14.61 10.28
CA MET A 21 25.27 13.77 9.09
C MET A 21 24.32 12.56 9.05
N LYS A 22 23.91 12.02 10.22
CA LYS A 22 22.97 10.89 10.32
C LYS A 22 21.62 11.20 9.68
N GLN A 23 21.07 12.39 9.94
CA GLN A 23 19.72 12.73 9.50
C GLN A 23 19.61 12.87 7.98
N LYS A 24 20.55 13.60 7.36
CA LYS A 24 20.61 13.76 5.90
C LYS A 24 20.80 12.42 5.19
N VAL A 25 21.62 11.53 5.76
CA VAL A 25 21.84 10.17 5.26
C VAL A 25 20.55 9.34 5.34
N ILE A 26 19.85 9.34 6.49
CA ILE A 26 18.56 8.66 6.65
C ILE A 26 17.53 9.18 5.64
N THR A 27 17.42 10.50 5.48
CA THR A 27 16.51 11.10 4.51
C THR A 27 16.81 10.65 3.07
N TYR A 28 18.09 10.56 2.70
CA TYR A 28 18.47 10.09 1.37
C TYR A 28 18.01 8.64 1.12
N TYR A 29 18.25 7.74 2.09
CA TYR A 29 17.76 6.36 2.00
C TYR A 29 16.23 6.27 1.93
N LEU A 30 15.52 7.01 2.78
CA LEU A 30 14.06 7.03 2.77
C LEU A 30 13.48 7.53 1.44
N ARG A 31 14.08 8.58 0.86
CA ARG A 31 13.70 9.07 -0.48
C ARG A 31 13.99 8.04 -1.56
N GLY A 32 15.15 7.39 -1.49
CA GLY A 32 15.51 6.30 -2.39
C GLY A 32 14.50 5.16 -2.36
N VAL A 33 14.10 4.72 -1.16
CA VAL A 33 13.05 3.70 -0.97
C VAL A 33 11.71 4.16 -1.54
N CYS A 34 11.31 5.42 -1.33
CA CYS A 34 10.06 5.94 -1.90
C CYS A 34 10.07 5.89 -3.43
N ILE A 35 11.16 6.32 -4.06
CA ILE A 35 11.29 6.30 -5.53
C ILE A 35 11.32 4.86 -6.04
N ALA A 36 12.05 3.97 -5.38
CA ALA A 36 12.08 2.56 -5.75
C ALA A 36 10.68 1.92 -5.67
N LEU A 37 9.92 2.17 -4.59
CA LEU A 37 8.54 1.69 -4.45
C LEU A 37 7.60 2.29 -5.50
N ALA A 38 7.79 3.57 -5.86
CA ALA A 38 7.03 4.18 -6.96
C ALA A 38 7.31 3.46 -8.29
N LEU A 39 8.58 3.24 -8.63
CA LEU A 39 8.95 2.55 -9.88
C LEU A 39 8.49 1.10 -9.89
N LEU A 40 8.65 0.37 -8.78
CA LEU A 40 8.15 -1.00 -8.64
C LEU A 40 6.62 -1.05 -8.77
N GLY A 41 5.91 -0.10 -8.16
CA GLY A 41 4.47 0.04 -8.32
C GLY A 41 4.07 0.30 -9.78
N LEU A 42 4.80 1.18 -10.48
CA LEU A 42 4.54 1.48 -11.90
C LEU A 42 4.71 0.23 -12.77
N LEU A 43 5.81 -0.49 -12.58
CA LEU A 43 6.08 -1.74 -13.28
C LEU A 43 5.04 -2.80 -12.96
N PHE A 44 4.60 -2.91 -11.70
CA PHE A 44 3.56 -3.85 -11.28
C PHE A 44 2.22 -3.53 -11.95
N PHE A 45 1.67 -2.33 -11.75
CA PHE A 45 0.35 -1.96 -12.28
C PHE A 45 0.35 -1.85 -13.81
N GLY A 46 1.41 -1.30 -14.39
CA GLY A 46 1.60 -1.21 -15.83
C GLY A 46 1.80 -2.59 -16.46
N GLY A 47 2.63 -3.43 -15.87
CA GLY A 47 2.87 -4.81 -16.31
C GLY A 47 1.61 -5.66 -16.29
N PHE A 48 0.82 -5.60 -15.21
CA PHE A 48 -0.47 -6.28 -15.15
C PHE A 48 -1.47 -5.75 -16.20
N THR A 49 -1.44 -4.45 -16.48
CA THR A 49 -2.28 -3.87 -17.54
C THR A 49 -1.87 -4.39 -18.92
N ILE A 50 -0.58 -4.36 -19.25
CA ILE A 50 -0.05 -4.89 -20.52
C ILE A 50 -0.39 -6.38 -20.64
N TYR A 51 -0.14 -7.17 -19.58
CA TYR A 51 -0.47 -8.59 -19.54
C TYR A 51 -1.95 -8.85 -19.83
N ALA A 52 -2.86 -8.05 -19.25
CA ALA A 52 -4.31 -8.21 -19.45
C ALA A 52 -4.77 -8.04 -20.91
N PHE A 53 -4.01 -7.33 -21.74
CA PHE A 53 -4.35 -7.07 -23.15
C PHE A 53 -3.52 -7.87 -24.15
N ASN A 54 -2.42 -8.50 -23.73
CA ASN A 54 -1.50 -9.25 -24.60
C ASN A 54 -1.52 -10.76 -24.33
N SER A 55 -2.42 -11.24 -23.49
CA SER A 55 -2.50 -12.66 -23.12
C SER A 55 -3.96 -13.10 -23.07
N ASP A 56 -4.23 -14.29 -23.62
CA ASP A 56 -5.58 -14.90 -23.60
C ASP A 56 -5.77 -15.85 -22.40
N SER A 57 -4.83 -15.84 -21.47
CA SER A 57 -4.91 -16.67 -20.27
C SER A 57 -6.14 -16.32 -19.41
N ALA A 58 -6.63 -17.32 -18.69
CA ALA A 58 -7.60 -17.19 -17.61
C ALA A 58 -7.30 -16.00 -16.65
N LEU A 59 -6.04 -15.84 -16.26
CA LEU A 59 -5.58 -14.75 -15.39
C LEU A 59 -5.73 -13.38 -16.06
N ALA A 60 -5.43 -13.28 -17.36
CA ALA A 60 -5.57 -12.03 -18.11
C ALA A 60 -7.03 -11.58 -18.18
N GLY A 61 -7.97 -12.52 -18.39
CA GLY A 61 -9.41 -12.26 -18.31
C GLY A 61 -9.84 -11.74 -16.93
N TYR A 62 -9.32 -12.35 -15.85
CA TYR A 62 -9.57 -11.89 -14.47
C TYR A 62 -9.06 -10.47 -14.22
N VAL A 63 -7.84 -10.16 -14.65
CA VAL A 63 -7.23 -8.83 -14.50
C VAL A 63 -8.01 -7.81 -15.34
N LYS A 64 -8.42 -8.15 -16.56
CA LYS A 64 -9.23 -7.28 -17.44
C LYS A 64 -10.59 -6.94 -16.83
N ASN A 65 -11.30 -7.92 -16.27
CA ASN A 65 -12.57 -7.68 -15.55
C ASN A 65 -12.36 -6.86 -14.26
N SER A 66 -11.14 -6.85 -13.73
CA SER A 66 -10.74 -6.13 -12.52
C SER A 66 -10.00 -4.82 -12.79
N LEU A 67 -9.89 -4.40 -14.05
CA LEU A 67 -8.93 -3.37 -14.46
C LEU A 67 -9.22 -2.01 -13.79
N VAL A 68 -10.50 -1.64 -13.66
CA VAL A 68 -10.90 -0.43 -12.95
C VAL A 68 -10.42 -0.44 -11.50
N PHE A 69 -10.60 -1.57 -10.79
CA PHE A 69 -10.14 -1.71 -9.41
C PHE A 69 -8.60 -1.68 -9.31
N LEU A 70 -7.89 -2.28 -10.28
CA LEU A 70 -6.44 -2.23 -10.34
C LEU A 70 -5.93 -0.77 -10.38
N TRP A 71 -6.48 0.03 -11.28
CA TRP A 71 -6.05 1.42 -11.47
C TRP A 71 -6.48 2.35 -10.32
N VAL A 72 -7.67 2.15 -9.75
CA VAL A 72 -8.06 2.89 -8.53
C VAL A 72 -7.11 2.56 -7.37
N ASN A 73 -6.75 1.29 -7.19
CA ASN A 73 -5.78 0.89 -6.17
C ASN A 73 -4.40 1.52 -6.41
N ALA A 74 -3.95 1.55 -7.67
CA ALA A 74 -2.70 2.21 -8.04
C ALA A 74 -2.71 3.69 -7.63
N LEU A 75 -3.75 4.45 -8.01
CA LEU A 75 -3.88 5.86 -7.68
C LEU A 75 -3.86 6.11 -6.16
N LEU A 76 -4.56 5.27 -5.38
CA LEU A 76 -4.57 5.38 -3.91
C LEU A 76 -3.20 5.05 -3.29
N CYS A 77 -2.51 4.03 -3.80
CA CYS A 77 -1.15 3.71 -3.35
C CYS A 77 -0.17 4.86 -3.62
N TYR A 78 -0.23 5.47 -4.81
CA TYR A 78 0.59 6.65 -5.12
C TYR A 78 0.21 7.87 -4.27
N ALA A 79 -1.06 8.05 -3.94
CA ALA A 79 -1.49 9.11 -3.04
C ALA A 79 -0.90 8.93 -1.63
N ILE A 80 -0.89 7.71 -1.10
CA ILE A 80 -0.24 7.38 0.18
C ILE A 80 1.26 7.63 0.10
N LEU A 81 1.91 7.15 -0.97
CA LEU A 81 3.35 7.32 -1.18
C LEU A 81 3.74 8.80 -1.28
N PHE A 82 2.92 9.62 -1.93
CA PHE A 82 3.10 11.06 -1.98
C PHE A 82 2.98 11.73 -0.61
N GLN A 83 2.00 11.32 0.22
CA GLN A 83 1.96 11.81 1.60
C GLN A 83 3.21 11.38 2.38
N PHE A 84 3.71 10.16 2.14
CA PHE A 84 4.88 9.66 2.86
C PHE A 84 6.15 10.40 2.42
N TRP A 85 6.27 10.73 1.14
CA TRP A 85 7.32 11.60 0.63
C TRP A 85 7.37 12.95 1.36
N LYS A 86 6.22 13.57 1.62
CA LYS A 86 6.15 14.81 2.41
C LYS A 86 6.70 14.62 3.82
N VAL A 87 6.36 13.50 4.48
CA VAL A 87 6.91 13.17 5.81
C VAL A 87 8.43 13.04 5.76
N VAL A 88 8.97 12.37 4.75
CA VAL A 88 10.43 12.23 4.58
C VAL A 88 11.12 13.58 4.37
N ILE A 89 10.48 14.52 3.66
CA ILE A 89 11.03 15.88 3.50
C ILE A 89 11.13 16.59 4.86
N GLU A 90 10.08 16.53 5.69
CA GLU A 90 10.07 17.16 7.01
C GLU A 90 11.07 16.51 7.97
N ILE A 91 11.22 15.18 7.94
CA ILE A 91 12.27 14.48 8.71
C ILE A 91 13.67 14.99 8.32
N GLY A 92 13.92 15.22 7.02
CA GLY A 92 15.18 15.77 6.53
C GLY A 92 15.43 17.23 6.88
N ARG A 93 14.38 17.95 7.31
CA ARG A 93 14.45 19.31 7.86
C ARG A 93 14.57 19.31 9.39
N ASP A 94 14.74 18.14 10.00
CA ASP A 94 14.69 17.96 11.45
C ASP A 94 13.36 18.41 12.10
N ASN A 95 12.29 18.30 11.32
CA ASN A 95 10.93 18.70 11.70
C ASN A 95 10.00 17.49 11.75
N SER A 96 10.47 16.41 12.39
CA SER A 96 9.75 15.12 12.44
C SER A 96 8.42 15.21 13.20
N PHE A 97 8.36 16.02 14.27
CA PHE A 97 7.15 16.32 15.02
C PHE A 97 6.57 17.65 14.53
N SER A 98 5.68 17.58 13.55
CA SER A 98 5.10 18.76 12.90
C SER A 98 3.62 18.56 12.58
N LYS A 99 2.87 19.67 12.50
CA LYS A 99 1.47 19.66 12.06
C LYS A 99 1.35 19.10 10.63
N GLU A 100 2.34 19.35 9.78
CA GLU A 100 2.45 18.86 8.42
C GLU A 100 2.56 17.34 8.37
N ASN A 101 3.40 16.74 9.22
CA ASN A 101 3.54 15.29 9.34
C ASN A 101 2.27 14.66 9.89
N ALA A 102 1.70 15.22 10.96
CA ALA A 102 0.43 14.76 11.53
C ALA A 102 -0.69 14.77 10.47
N SER A 103 -0.80 15.85 9.69
CA SER A 103 -1.77 15.97 8.59
C SER A 103 -1.52 14.94 7.48
N SER A 104 -0.26 14.69 7.14
CA SER A 104 0.11 13.71 6.11
C SER A 104 -0.27 12.29 6.53
N PHE A 105 -0.01 11.90 7.79
CA PHE A 105 -0.47 10.60 8.33
C PHE A 105 -2.00 10.48 8.36
N LYS A 106 -2.73 11.54 8.73
CA LYS A 106 -4.20 11.54 8.66
C LYS A 106 -4.71 11.28 7.24
N LYS A 107 -4.07 11.89 6.23
CA LYS A 107 -4.41 11.68 4.81
C LYS A 107 -4.06 10.26 4.34
N MET A 108 -2.92 9.70 4.75
CA MET A 108 -2.60 8.29 4.46
C MET A 108 -3.68 7.35 5.00
N GLY A 109 -4.10 7.55 6.25
CA GLY A 109 -5.17 6.77 6.86
C GLY A 109 -6.49 6.91 6.10
N PHE A 110 -6.83 8.12 5.65
CA PHE A 110 -8.02 8.35 4.81
C PHE A 110 -7.95 7.56 3.48
N PHE A 111 -6.83 7.61 2.75
CA PHE A 111 -6.67 6.84 1.51
C PHE A 111 -6.73 5.34 1.74
N ALA A 112 -6.17 4.84 2.85
CA ALA A 112 -6.30 3.43 3.23
C ALA A 112 -7.75 3.03 3.55
N GLY A 113 -8.52 3.93 4.14
CA GLY A 113 -9.97 3.75 4.32
C GLY A 113 -10.70 3.59 2.99
N LEU A 114 -10.38 4.43 2.00
CA LEU A 114 -10.92 4.29 0.64
C LEU A 114 -10.53 2.96 0.00
N MET A 115 -9.29 2.51 0.18
CA MET A 115 -8.84 1.19 -0.29
C MET A 115 -9.63 0.05 0.39
N SER A 116 -9.88 0.13 1.70
CA SER A 116 -10.68 -0.86 2.42
C SER A 116 -12.10 -0.97 1.84
N ILE A 117 -12.76 0.18 1.64
CA ILE A 117 -14.09 0.25 1.01
C ILE A 117 -14.06 -0.37 -0.39
N GLN A 118 -13.04 -0.06 -1.19
CA GLN A 118 -12.85 -0.63 -2.51
C GLN A 118 -12.75 -2.17 -2.47
N TYR A 119 -11.98 -2.75 -1.54
CA TYR A 119 -11.88 -4.20 -1.39
C TYR A 119 -13.22 -4.84 -1.02
N VAL A 120 -14.02 -4.21 -0.15
CA VAL A 120 -15.37 -4.67 0.18
C VAL A 120 -16.28 -4.64 -1.04
N ILE A 121 -16.32 -3.53 -1.79
CA ILE A 121 -17.12 -3.41 -3.02
C ILE A 121 -16.72 -4.47 -4.05
N ARG A 122 -15.42 -4.72 -4.21
CA ARG A 122 -14.89 -5.77 -5.08
C ARG A 122 -15.35 -7.16 -4.65
N GLY A 123 -15.29 -7.48 -3.36
CA GLY A 123 -15.78 -8.77 -2.84
C GLY A 123 -17.27 -8.98 -3.12
N ILE A 124 -18.08 -7.94 -2.88
CA ILE A 124 -19.53 -7.96 -3.14
C ILE A 124 -19.82 -8.15 -4.63
N THR A 125 -19.20 -7.37 -5.51
CA THR A 125 -19.41 -7.46 -6.97
C THR A 125 -19.00 -8.81 -7.55
N SER A 126 -17.92 -9.41 -7.03
CA SER A 126 -17.46 -10.74 -7.46
C SER A 126 -18.46 -11.83 -7.05
N PHE A 127 -19.03 -11.72 -5.84
CA PHE A 127 -20.07 -12.63 -5.35
C PHE A 127 -21.33 -12.60 -6.24
N PHE A 128 -21.83 -11.40 -6.56
CA PHE A 128 -23.05 -11.25 -7.37
C PHE A 128 -22.87 -11.67 -8.84
N LYS A 129 -21.74 -11.33 -9.49
CA LYS A 129 -21.47 -11.72 -10.89
C LYS A 129 -21.43 -13.24 -11.10
N LYS A 130 -20.96 -13.98 -10.10
CA LYS A 130 -20.85 -15.45 -10.17
C LYS A 130 -22.16 -16.14 -9.80
N GLY A 131 -22.92 -15.57 -8.85
CA GLY A 131 -24.27 -16.04 -8.50
C GLY A 131 -25.27 -15.99 -9.66
N SER A 132 -25.22 -14.97 -10.51
CA SER A 132 -26.07 -14.86 -11.70
C SER A 132 -25.71 -15.85 -12.82
N SER A 133 -24.44 -16.25 -12.93
CA SER A 133 -24.00 -17.27 -13.91
C SER A 133 -24.50 -18.68 -13.55
N LEU A 134 -24.62 -18.99 -12.25
CA LEU A 134 -25.18 -20.27 -11.79
C LEU A 134 -26.70 -20.38 -11.98
N VAL A 135 -27.41 -19.25 -12.10
CA VAL A 135 -28.85 -19.22 -12.36
C VAL A 135 -29.17 -19.47 -13.84
N HIS A 136 -28.25 -19.13 -14.75
CA HIS A 136 -28.46 -19.28 -16.19
C HIS A 136 -28.07 -20.64 -16.78
N THR A 137 -27.43 -21.54 -16.02
CA THR A 137 -27.10 -22.90 -16.50
C THR A 137 -28.17 -23.95 -16.20
N ARG A 138 -29.46 -23.57 -16.14
CA ARG A 138 -30.54 -24.57 -16.24
C ARG A 138 -30.63 -25.07 -17.68
N VAL A 139 -29.78 -26.05 -17.99
CA VAL A 139 -29.71 -26.77 -19.27
C VAL A 139 -31.07 -27.41 -19.57
N PRO A 140 -31.75 -27.07 -20.68
CA PRO A 140 -33.05 -27.66 -21.00
C PRO A 140 -32.96 -29.08 -21.57
N ASN A 141 -31.83 -29.50 -22.16
CA ASN A 141 -31.74 -30.79 -22.86
C ASN A 141 -30.40 -31.47 -22.60
N GLY A 142 -30.48 -32.69 -22.09
CA GLY A 142 -29.37 -33.51 -21.61
C GLY A 142 -28.45 -34.04 -22.71
N GLU A 143 -27.62 -33.17 -23.27
CA GLU A 143 -26.35 -33.57 -23.86
C GLU A 143 -25.24 -32.81 -23.16
N ALA A 144 -24.54 -33.52 -22.30
CA ALA A 144 -23.45 -32.96 -21.55
C ALA A 144 -22.22 -32.91 -22.46
N LEU A 145 -21.94 -31.70 -22.96
CA LEU A 145 -20.60 -31.29 -23.33
C LEU A 145 -19.92 -30.76 -22.06
N TYR A 146 -19.44 -31.69 -21.24
CA TYR A 146 -18.28 -31.47 -20.38
C TYR A 146 -17.15 -31.01 -21.32
N GLU A 147 -16.41 -29.92 -21.15
CA GLU A 147 -15.44 -29.72 -20.07
C GLU A 147 -14.56 -28.47 -20.38
N GLU A 148 -15.11 -27.27 -20.57
CA GLU A 148 -14.24 -26.10 -20.88
C GLU A 148 -14.55 -24.81 -20.10
N ALA A 149 -15.68 -24.73 -19.39
CA ALA A 149 -16.01 -23.55 -18.57
C ALA A 149 -15.64 -23.68 -17.08
N ALA A 150 -15.14 -24.85 -16.65
CA ALA A 150 -14.97 -25.18 -15.22
C ALA A 150 -13.52 -25.09 -14.70
N SER A 151 -12.53 -24.81 -15.55
CA SER A 151 -11.10 -24.86 -15.18
C SER A 151 -10.37 -23.53 -15.34
N LEU A 152 -11.07 -22.41 -15.11
CA LEU A 152 -10.38 -21.22 -14.63
C LEU A 152 -9.92 -21.49 -13.18
N PRO A 153 -8.66 -21.23 -12.80
CA PRO A 153 -8.22 -21.18 -11.40
C PRO A 153 -8.77 -19.91 -10.74
N GLY A 154 -10.07 -19.66 -10.87
CA GLY A 154 -10.83 -18.74 -10.06
C GLY A 154 -11.29 -19.53 -8.85
N GLY A 155 -10.52 -19.45 -7.77
CA GLY A 155 -10.80 -20.11 -6.50
C GLY A 155 -12.27 -19.96 -6.08
N SER A 156 -12.74 -20.89 -5.24
CA SER A 156 -14.10 -20.86 -4.71
C SER A 156 -14.50 -19.44 -4.28
N ASN A 157 -15.79 -19.09 -4.39
CA ASN A 157 -16.28 -17.74 -4.02
C ASN A 157 -15.81 -17.33 -2.61
N ALA A 158 -15.58 -18.32 -1.74
CA ALA A 158 -14.99 -18.15 -0.43
C ALA A 158 -13.54 -17.62 -0.45
N VAL A 159 -12.66 -18.07 -1.37
CA VAL A 159 -11.27 -17.59 -1.47
C VAL A 159 -11.22 -16.13 -1.91
N GLU A 160 -12.00 -15.72 -2.91
CA GLU A 160 -12.04 -14.32 -3.35
C GLU A 160 -12.63 -13.41 -2.28
N LEU A 161 -13.68 -13.87 -1.60
CA LEU A 161 -14.29 -13.13 -0.49
C LEU A 161 -13.36 -13.04 0.72
N LEU A 162 -12.66 -14.13 1.06
CA LEU A 162 -11.68 -14.16 2.13
C LEU A 162 -10.50 -13.24 1.82
N TYR A 163 -10.02 -13.23 0.58
CA TYR A 163 -8.98 -12.31 0.13
C TYR A 163 -9.45 -10.86 0.25
N ALA A 164 -10.64 -10.53 -0.27
CA ALA A 164 -11.20 -9.18 -0.18
C ALA A 164 -11.38 -8.73 1.28
N PHE A 165 -11.91 -9.60 2.14
CA PHE A 165 -12.08 -9.34 3.56
C PHE A 165 -10.74 -9.15 4.28
N GLY A 166 -9.78 -10.04 4.04
CA GLY A 166 -8.43 -9.95 4.62
C GLY A 166 -7.73 -8.65 4.23
N MET A 167 -7.78 -8.26 2.96
CA MET A 167 -7.21 -6.99 2.50
C MET A 167 -7.93 -5.79 3.09
N ALA A 168 -9.26 -5.83 3.22
CA ALA A 168 -10.02 -4.76 3.87
C ALA A 168 -9.62 -4.59 5.34
N VAL A 169 -9.44 -5.69 6.08
CA VAL A 169 -8.98 -5.68 7.48
C VAL A 169 -7.56 -5.11 7.59
N ILE A 170 -6.64 -5.54 6.73
CA ILE A 170 -5.26 -5.01 6.70
C ILE A 170 -5.27 -3.49 6.49
N MET A 171 -6.11 -2.99 5.57
CA MET A 171 -6.21 -1.55 5.32
C MET A 171 -6.86 -0.79 6.49
N VAL A 172 -7.79 -1.40 7.20
CA VAL A 172 -8.36 -0.82 8.44
C VAL A 172 -7.29 -0.74 9.53
N LEU A 173 -6.48 -1.78 9.72
CA LEU A 173 -5.37 -1.75 10.68
C LEU A 173 -4.36 -0.66 10.33
N PHE A 174 -3.97 -0.55 9.06
CA PHE A 174 -3.08 0.53 8.61
C PHE A 174 -3.71 1.92 8.83
N LEU A 175 -5.00 2.10 8.55
CA LEU A 175 -5.73 3.33 8.85
C LEU A 175 -5.66 3.68 10.34
N ILE A 176 -5.92 2.72 11.23
CA ILE A 176 -5.88 2.92 12.67
C ILE A 176 -4.48 3.37 13.10
N ILE A 177 -3.44 2.69 12.60
CA ILE A 177 -2.04 3.06 12.86
C ILE A 177 -1.75 4.48 12.38
N CYS A 178 -2.13 4.85 11.15
CA CYS A 178 -1.93 6.19 10.63
C CYS A 178 -2.64 7.26 11.45
N PHE A 179 -3.86 6.99 11.92
CA PHE A 179 -4.60 7.95 12.74
C PHE A 179 -3.99 8.08 14.15
N ALA A 180 -3.56 6.98 14.74
CA ALA A 180 -2.84 6.98 16.02
C ALA A 180 -1.52 7.77 15.91
N LEU A 181 -0.73 7.52 14.86
CA LEU A 181 0.51 8.26 14.59
C LEU A 181 0.24 9.75 14.35
N SER A 182 -0.82 10.10 13.61
CA SER A 182 -1.22 11.48 13.41
C SER A 182 -1.47 12.21 14.73
N LYS A 183 -2.20 11.58 15.66
CA LYS A 183 -2.47 12.12 16.98
C LYS A 183 -1.23 12.21 17.87
N LEU A 184 -0.39 11.18 17.86
CA LEU A 184 0.86 11.16 18.62
C LEU A 184 1.81 12.29 18.17
N ILE A 185 1.96 12.47 16.85
CA ILE A 185 2.80 13.52 16.27
C ILE A 185 2.27 14.90 16.62
N LEU A 186 0.95 15.09 16.57
CA LEU A 186 0.33 16.38 16.91
C LEU A 186 0.54 16.73 18.38
N ASN A 187 0.30 15.79 19.30
CA ASN A 187 0.51 16.01 20.72
C ASN A 187 1.99 16.29 21.04
N ALA A 188 2.93 15.57 20.40
CA ALA A 188 4.36 15.82 20.57
C ALA A 188 4.79 17.19 20.05
N TYR A 189 4.19 17.65 18.94
CA TYR A 189 4.40 18.99 18.41
C TYR A 189 3.90 20.08 19.38
N GLU A 190 2.71 19.90 19.96
CA GLU A 190 2.12 20.86 20.92
C GLU A 190 2.97 20.96 22.19
N LEU A 191 3.38 19.82 22.76
CA LEU A 191 4.27 19.77 23.93
C LEU A 191 5.61 20.47 23.69
N LYS A 192 6.18 20.31 22.48
CA LYS A 192 7.41 21.00 22.09
C LYS A 192 7.20 22.52 22.07
N GLN A 193 6.09 22.99 21.49
CA GLN A 193 5.79 24.43 21.48
C GLN A 193 5.54 25.01 22.88
N GLU A 194 4.85 24.29 23.75
CA GLU A 194 4.61 24.75 25.14
C GLU A 194 5.92 24.89 25.92
N ASN A 195 6.82 23.92 25.80
CA ASN A 195 8.14 24.01 26.43
C ASN A 195 8.96 25.20 25.89
N ASP A 196 8.96 25.41 24.57
CA ASP A 196 9.67 26.54 23.94
C ASP A 196 9.10 27.92 24.36
N LEU A 197 7.85 27.99 24.85
CA LEU A 197 7.21 29.22 25.35
C LEU A 197 7.46 29.51 26.83
N THR A 198 7.95 28.52 27.59
CA THR A 198 8.15 28.63 29.05
C THR A 198 9.61 28.90 29.46
N ILE A 199 10.54 28.88 28.50
CA ILE A 199 11.97 29.21 28.65
C ILE A 199 12.21 30.64 28.17
#